data_AF-U7V2J5-F1
#
_entry.id   AF-U7V2J5-F1
#
_cell.length_a   1.000
_cell.length_b   1.000
_cell.length_c   1.000
_cell.angle_alpha   90.00
_cell.angle_beta   90.00
_cell.angle_gamma   90.00
#
_symmetry.space_group_name_H-M   'P 1'
#
loop_
_entity.id
_entity.type
_entity.pdbx_description
1 polymer ?
#
loop_
_entity_poly.entity_id
_entity_poly.type
_entity_poly.pdbx_seq_one_letter_code
_entity_poly.pdbx_strand_id
1 'polypeptide(L)'
;MFVQVIDDVKGVTLASASTMEADLRAATELTKTAKAKRVGELIAERAKAAGIETVVFDRGGNKYHGRVAAVADGAREGGLEL
;
A
#
# COMPACT_ATOMS: atom_id res chain seq x y z
N MET A 1 9.57 1.70 -1.88
CA MET A 1 8.66 1.56 -0.73
C MET A 1 7.88 0.30 -0.98
N PHE A 2 7.79 -0.53 0.03
CA PHE A 2 7.12 -1.82 -0.01
C PHE A 2 5.98 -1.77 0.98
N VAL A 3 4.84 -2.32 0.59
CA VAL A 3 3.63 -2.41 1.41
C VAL A 3 3.10 -3.83 1.26
N GLN A 4 2.65 -4.40 2.36
CA GLN A 4 2.16 -5.78 2.42
C GLN A 4 0.90 -5.83 3.27
N VAL A 5 -0.01 -6.71 2.89
CA VAL A 5 -1.13 -7.17 3.73
C VAL A 5 -0.74 -8.54 4.25
N ILE A 6 -0.71 -8.69 5.56
CA ILE A 6 -0.20 -9.89 6.24
C ILE A 6 -1.32 -10.48 7.09
N ASP A 7 -1.47 -11.80 7.04
CA ASP A 7 -2.26 -12.57 8.00
C ASP A 7 -1.33 -12.93 9.18
N ASP A 8 -1.45 -12.23 10.32
CA ASP A 8 -0.59 -12.45 11.48
C ASP A 8 -0.75 -13.84 12.11
N VAL A 9 -1.92 -14.47 11.96
CA VAL A 9 -2.18 -15.80 12.52
C VAL A 9 -1.45 -16.86 11.72
N LYS A 10 -1.46 -16.73 10.39
CA LYS A 10 -0.80 -17.68 9.47
C LYS A 10 0.65 -17.31 9.15
N GLY A 11 1.05 -16.07 9.41
CA GLY A 11 2.37 -15.53 9.05
C GLY A 11 2.60 -15.44 7.53
N VAL A 12 1.53 -15.27 6.73
CA VAL A 12 1.62 -15.23 5.26
C VAL A 12 1.27 -13.86 4.71
N THR A 13 1.93 -13.47 3.62
CA THR A 13 1.55 -12.27 2.86
C THR A 13 0.38 -12.60 1.93
N LEU A 14 -0.73 -11.90 2.12
CA LEU A 14 -1.94 -12.05 1.29
C LEU A 14 -1.89 -11.18 0.04
N ALA A 15 -1.32 -9.98 0.15
CA ALA A 15 -1.09 -9.08 -0.96
C ALA A 15 0.19 -8.25 -0.71
N SER A 16 0.85 -7.82 -1.78
CA SER A 16 1.98 -6.90 -1.68
C SER A 16 1.97 -5.91 -2.84
N ALA A 17 2.58 -4.75 -2.65
CA ALA A 17 2.79 -3.75 -3.69
C ALA A 17 4.09 -2.98 -3.45
N SER A 18 4.77 -2.57 -4.51
CA SER A 18 5.99 -1.78 -4.36
C SER A 18 6.28 -0.79 -5.48
N THR A 19 7.03 0.26 -5.14
CA THR A 19 7.57 1.19 -6.15
C THR A 19 8.62 0.57 -7.07
N MET A 20 8.99 -0.71 -6.88
CA MET A 20 9.92 -1.44 -7.75
C MET A 20 9.22 -2.17 -8.90
N GLU A 21 7.89 -2.27 -8.86
CA GLU A 21 7.09 -2.82 -9.96
C GLU A 21 7.33 -2.02 -11.25
N ALA A 22 7.36 -2.72 -12.39
CA ALA A 22 7.80 -2.15 -13.66
C ALA A 22 7.09 -0.83 -14.01
N ASP A 23 5.75 -0.80 -13.85
CA ASP A 23 4.94 0.38 -14.18
C ASP A 23 5.25 1.58 -13.29
N LEU A 24 5.38 1.37 -11.99
CA LEU A 24 5.71 2.42 -11.01
C LEU A 24 7.16 2.87 -11.11
N ARG A 25 8.05 1.96 -11.50
CA ARG A 25 9.47 2.24 -11.72
C ARG A 25 9.66 3.06 -12.98
N ALA A 26 8.96 2.73 -14.05
CA ALA A 26 8.99 3.43 -15.33
C ALA A 26 8.37 4.84 -15.27
N ALA A 27 7.46 5.10 -14.32
CA ALA A 27 6.86 6.41 -14.12
C ALA A 27 7.84 7.41 -13.47
N THR A 28 8.86 7.88 -14.21
CA THR A 28 9.91 8.80 -13.72
C THR A 28 9.38 10.17 -13.32
N GLU A 29 8.29 10.61 -13.96
CA GLU A 29 7.68 11.93 -13.75
C GLU A 29 6.97 12.05 -12.38
N LEU A 30 6.61 10.93 -11.75
CA LEU A 30 5.92 10.95 -10.46
C LEU A 30 6.89 11.22 -9.31
N THR A 31 6.51 12.15 -8.44
CA THR A 31 7.23 12.39 -7.18
C THR A 31 7.21 11.15 -6.28
N LYS A 32 8.18 11.04 -5.35
CA LYS A 32 8.25 9.92 -4.40
C LYS A 32 6.97 9.74 -3.57
N THR A 33 6.26 10.83 -3.29
CA THR A 33 4.99 10.83 -2.56
C THR A 33 3.83 10.38 -3.46
N ALA A 34 3.78 10.84 -4.71
CA ALA A 34 2.77 10.39 -5.67
C ALA A 34 2.92 8.88 -5.98
N LYS A 35 4.15 8.38 -6.12
CA LYS A 35 4.41 6.93 -6.22
C LYS A 35 3.95 6.16 -4.98
N ALA A 36 4.11 6.74 -3.79
CA ALA A 36 3.67 6.10 -2.55
C ALA A 36 2.13 6.00 -2.49
N LYS A 37 1.42 7.06 -2.91
CA LYS A 37 -0.03 7.05 -3.06
C LYS A 37 -0.50 5.95 -4.00
N ARG A 38 0.10 5.86 -5.20
CA ARG A 38 -0.24 4.83 -6.19
C ARG A 38 0.02 3.40 -5.69
N VAL A 39 1.05 3.19 -4.87
CA VAL A 39 1.26 1.89 -4.18
C VAL A 39 0.12 1.59 -3.21
N GLY A 40 -0.38 2.59 -2.48
CA GLY A 40 -1.55 2.47 -1.61
C GLY A 40 -2.81 2.04 -2.36
N GLU A 41 -3.09 2.67 -3.49
CA GLU A 41 -4.22 2.30 -4.37
C GLU A 41 -4.08 0.86 -4.87
N LEU A 42 -2.88 0.49 -5.34
CA LEU A 42 -2.62 -0.84 -5.88
C LEU A 42 -2.74 -1.96 -4.83
N ILE A 43 -2.27 -1.72 -3.60
CA ILE A 43 -2.44 -2.72 -2.54
C ILE A 43 -3.91 -2.88 -2.16
N ALA A 44 -4.71 -1.81 -2.18
CA ALA A 44 -6.14 -1.87 -1.91
C ALA A 44 -6.89 -2.66 -2.97
N GLU A 45 -6.61 -2.44 -4.25
CA GLU A 45 -7.18 -3.23 -5.34
C GLU A 45 -6.85 -4.73 -5.17
N ARG A 46 -5.60 -5.06 -4.84
CA ARG A 46 -5.17 -6.45 -4.61
C ARG A 46 -5.80 -7.07 -3.37
N ALA A 47 -5.90 -6.33 -2.28
CA ALA A 47 -6.52 -6.79 -1.05
C ALA A 47 -8.00 -7.10 -1.26
N LYS A 48 -8.72 -6.20 -1.94
CA LYS A 48 -10.13 -6.41 -2.32
C LYS A 48 -10.33 -7.60 -3.24
N ALA A 49 -9.45 -7.76 -4.23
CA ALA A 49 -9.48 -8.94 -5.11
C ALA A 49 -9.27 -10.26 -4.32
N ALA A 50 -8.56 -10.20 -3.20
CA ALA A 50 -8.41 -11.30 -2.25
C ALA A 50 -9.55 -11.41 -1.22
N GLY A 51 -10.60 -10.58 -1.31
CA GLY A 51 -11.74 -10.57 -0.40
C GLY A 51 -11.47 -9.89 0.94
N ILE A 52 -10.47 -9.01 1.02
CA ILE A 52 -10.06 -8.32 2.24
C ILE A 52 -10.56 -6.86 2.18
N GLU A 53 -11.41 -6.48 3.12
CA GLU A 53 -12.00 -5.13 3.20
C GLU A 53 -11.38 -4.29 4.30
N THR A 54 -11.09 -4.89 5.46
CA THR A 54 -10.59 -4.19 6.64
C THR A 54 -9.21 -4.72 7.01
N VAL A 55 -8.24 -3.81 7.21
CA VAL A 55 -6.91 -4.16 7.73
C VAL A 55 -6.42 -3.07 8.69
N VAL A 56 -5.45 -3.41 9.54
CA VAL A 56 -4.83 -2.42 10.43
C VAL A 56 -3.61 -1.81 9.75
N PHE A 57 -3.52 -0.48 9.73
CA PHE A 57 -2.37 0.20 9.13
C PHE A 57 -1.15 0.20 10.07
N ASP A 58 -0.21 -0.72 9.84
CA ASP A 58 1.10 -0.69 10.50
C ASP A 58 2.08 0.26 9.78
N ARG A 59 2.71 1.12 10.57
CA ARG A 59 3.68 2.12 10.11
C ARG A 59 5.12 1.63 10.15
N GLY A 60 5.38 0.44 10.71
CA GLY A 60 6.73 -0.12 10.86
C GLY A 60 7.68 0.83 11.60
N GLY A 61 7.19 1.52 12.63
CA GLY A 61 7.94 2.51 13.42
C GLY A 61 8.13 3.89 12.77
N ASN A 62 7.63 4.13 11.56
CA ASN A 62 7.73 5.42 10.90
C ASN A 62 6.69 6.44 11.41
N LYS A 63 7.02 7.73 11.33
CA LYS A 63 6.03 8.81 11.57
C LYS A 63 4.93 8.75 10.51
N TYR A 64 3.69 8.96 10.93
CA TYR A 64 2.55 9.10 10.01
C TYR A 64 2.63 10.47 9.33
N HIS A 65 3.44 10.55 8.27
CA HIS A 65 3.65 11.77 7.50
C HIS A 65 4.20 11.43 6.10
N GLY A 66 4.13 12.40 5.18
CA GLY A 66 4.71 12.31 3.85
C GLY A 66 4.28 11.04 3.12
N ARG A 67 5.24 10.18 2.79
CA ARG A 67 4.99 8.94 2.03
C ARG A 67 4.15 7.92 2.79
N VAL A 68 4.27 7.85 4.12
CA VAL A 68 3.50 6.90 4.93
C VAL A 68 2.03 7.31 4.96
N ALA A 69 1.77 8.60 5.16
CA ALA A 69 0.42 9.15 5.05
C ALA A 69 -0.16 8.95 3.64
N ALA A 70 0.63 9.23 2.60
CA ALA A 70 0.20 9.06 1.21
C ALA A 70 -0.18 7.60 0.87
N VAL A 71 0.52 6.59 1.41
CA VAL A 71 0.13 5.18 1.24
C VAL A 71 -1.24 4.92 1.88
N ALA A 72 -1.45 5.38 3.12
CA ALA A 72 -2.71 5.20 3.82
C ALA A 72 -3.86 5.90 3.08
N ASP A 73 -3.64 7.11 2.59
CA ASP A 73 -4.63 7.85 1.81
C ASP A 73 -4.98 7.12 0.51
N GLY A 74 -3.98 6.66 -0.25
CA GLY A 74 -4.20 5.89 -1.47
C GLY A 74 -4.94 4.57 -1.22
N ALA A 75 -4.63 3.89 -0.11
CA ALA A 75 -5.31 2.65 0.26
C ALA A 75 -6.78 2.88 0.67
N ARG A 76 -7.06 3.97 1.40
CA ARG A 76 -8.44 4.40 1.72
C ARG A 76 -9.23 4.80 0.47
N GLU A 77 -8.61 5.51 -0.47
CA GLU A 77 -9.24 5.85 -1.76
C GLU A 77 -9.51 4.59 -2.62
N GLY A 78 -8.61 3.60 -2.56
CA GLY A 78 -8.86 2.26 -3.11
C GLY A 78 -9.92 1.46 -2.34
N GLY A 79 -10.41 2.02 -1.22
CA GLY A 79 -11.50 1.55 -0.38
C GLY A 79 -11.17 0.39 0.54
N LEU A 80 -9.90 0.24 0.94
CA LEU A 80 -9.56 -0.50 2.16
C LEU A 80 -9.99 0.34 3.37
N GLU A 81 -10.55 -0.31 4.37
CA GLU A 81 -10.79 0.28 5.68
C GLU A 81 -9.54 0.13 6.54
N LEU A 82 -8.96 1.27 6.94
CA LEU A 82 -7.65 1.43 7.62
C LEU A 82 -7.69 2.35 8.84
#